data_AF-A0ABD0NET2-F1
#
_entry.id   AF-A0ABD0NET2-F1
#
_cell.length_a   1.000
_cell.length_b   1.000
_cell.length_c   1.000
_cell.angle_alpha   90.00
_cell.angle_beta   90.00
_cell.angle_gamma   90.00
#
_symmetry.space_group_name_H-M   'P 1'
#
loop_
_entity.id
_entity.type
_entity.pdbx_description
1 polymer ?
#
loop_
_entity_poly.entity_id
_entity_poly.type
_entity_poly.pdbx_seq_one_letter_code
_entity_poly.pdbx_strand_id
1 'polypeptide(L)'
;MVCAVVADSKAHAKRGAAAVKISYEDLQDRIFTVEEAIKKESFFLPRRTIERGDVEKGLREAEQVYEGEIRIGGQEHFYLETQSFLVIPVGEEKEMKVYLSTQHPTLAQ
;
A
#
# COMPACT_ATOMS: atom_id res chain seq x y z
N MET A 1 -2.16 -0.03 -11.28
CA MET A 1 -2.15 -0.85 -12.51
C MET A 1 -2.29 0.10 -13.69
N VAL A 2 -1.38 0.06 -14.67
CA VAL A 2 -1.44 0.96 -15.85
C VAL A 2 -2.29 0.32 -16.96
N CYS A 3 -2.09 -0.98 -17.23
CA CYS A 3 -2.95 -1.77 -18.10
C CYS A 3 -2.91 -3.26 -17.67
N ALA A 4 -3.78 -4.08 -18.27
CA ALA A 4 -3.79 -5.54 -18.13
C ALA A 4 -3.84 -6.19 -19.51
N VAL A 5 -3.16 -7.34 -19.68
CA VAL A 5 -3.16 -8.12 -20.92
C VAL A 5 -3.89 -9.43 -20.68
N VAL A 6 -4.92 -9.68 -21.48
CA VAL A 6 -5.69 -10.93 -21.49
C VAL A 6 -5.23 -11.78 -22.66
N ALA A 7 -4.99 -13.07 -22.41
CA ALA A 7 -4.59 -14.03 -23.42
C ALA A 7 -5.12 -15.43 -23.07
N ASP A 8 -5.06 -16.33 -24.03
CA ASP A 8 -5.40 -17.76 -23.92
C ASP A 8 -4.47 -18.56 -23.00
N SER A 9 -3.28 -18.04 -22.67
CA SER A 9 -2.39 -18.64 -21.68
C SER A 9 -1.63 -17.62 -20.84
N LYS A 10 -1.23 -18.02 -19.63
CA LYS A 10 -0.39 -17.21 -18.73
C LYS A 10 0.94 -16.79 -19.40
N ALA A 11 1.54 -17.68 -20.19
CA ALA A 11 2.79 -17.39 -20.89
C ALA A 11 2.60 -16.32 -21.99
N HIS A 12 1.48 -16.39 -22.73
CA HIS A 12 1.14 -15.42 -23.77
C HIS A 12 0.86 -14.05 -23.16
N ALA A 13 0.08 -13.99 -22.08
CA ALA A 13 -0.21 -12.75 -21.36
C ALA A 13 1.08 -12.08 -20.85
N LYS A 14 2.02 -12.85 -20.28
CA LYS A 14 3.33 -12.34 -19.84
C LYS A 14 4.16 -11.76 -20.99
N ARG A 15 4.22 -12.44 -22.13
CA ARG A 15 4.94 -11.94 -23.32
C ARG A 15 4.28 -10.69 -23.88
N GLY A 16 2.95 -10.67 -23.97
CA GLY A 16 2.19 -9.51 -24.39
C GLY A 16 2.41 -8.30 -23.49
N ALA A 17 2.36 -8.49 -22.17
CA ALA A 17 2.63 -7.44 -21.20
C ALA A 17 4.05 -6.86 -21.33
N ALA A 18 5.06 -7.72 -21.53
CA ALA A 18 6.44 -7.30 -21.73
C ALA A 18 6.68 -6.51 -23.04
N ALA A 19 5.79 -6.65 -24.03
CA ALA A 19 5.89 -5.94 -25.31
C ALA A 19 5.21 -4.56 -25.30
N VAL A 20 4.42 -4.24 -24.26
CA VAL A 20 3.73 -2.95 -24.15
C VAL A 20 4.76 -1.84 -23.96
N LYS A 21 4.72 -0.83 -24.82
CA LYS A 21 5.59 0.36 -24.74
C LYS A 21 4.84 1.50 -24.09
N ILE A 22 5.42 2.08 -23.05
CA ILE A 22 4.86 3.23 -22.34
C ILE A 22 5.97 4.28 -22.21
N SER A 23 5.64 5.52 -22.50
CA SER A 23 6.51 6.68 -22.30
C SER A 23 6.06 7.47 -21.08
N TYR A 24 7.02 7.97 -20.31
CA TYR A 24 6.78 8.77 -19.12
C TYR A 24 7.60 10.06 -19.19
N GLU A 25 7.11 11.09 -18.50
CA GLU A 25 7.89 12.28 -18.14
C GLU A 25 8.11 12.26 -16.63
N ASP A 26 9.36 12.44 -16.21
CA ASP A 26 9.71 12.38 -14.80
C ASP A 26 9.25 13.63 -14.06
N LEU A 27 8.46 13.42 -13.00
CA LEU A 27 8.12 14.47 -12.06
C LEU A 27 9.31 14.75 -11.14
N GLN A 28 9.74 16.01 -11.12
CA GLN A 28 10.90 16.45 -10.34
C GLN A 28 10.63 16.39 -8.82
N ASP A 29 9.38 16.59 -8.39
CA ASP A 29 9.05 16.77 -6.97
C ASP A 29 8.55 15.49 -6.26
N ARG A 30 9.16 14.35 -6.58
CA ARG A 30 8.84 13.04 -5.96
C ARG A 30 9.20 12.99 -4.46
N ILE A 31 8.51 12.12 -3.74
CA ILE A 31 8.67 11.88 -2.30
C ILE A 31 8.81 10.38 -2.08
N PHE A 32 9.91 9.94 -1.46
CA PHE A 32 10.16 8.52 -1.20
C PHE A 32 10.37 8.20 0.28
N THR A 33 10.88 9.16 1.05
CA THR A 33 11.22 8.97 2.46
C THR A 33 10.25 9.71 3.38
N VAL A 34 10.19 9.27 4.64
CA VAL A 34 9.38 9.93 5.67
C VAL A 34 9.89 11.35 5.92
N GLU A 35 11.20 11.55 5.90
CA GLU A 35 11.85 12.84 6.10
C GLU A 35 11.53 13.84 4.98
N GLU A 36 11.48 13.38 3.72
CA GLU A 36 11.02 14.20 2.58
C GLU A 36 9.56 14.58 2.72
N ALA A 37 8.70 13.63 3.13
CA ALA A 37 7.29 13.89 3.35
C ALA A 37 7.08 14.94 4.47
N ILE A 38 7.84 14.85 5.57
CA ILE A 38 7.82 15.85 6.65
C ILE A 38 8.24 17.22 6.14
N LYS A 39 9.36 17.32 5.40
CA LYS A 39 9.87 18.60 4.86
C LYS A 39 8.90 19.28 3.90
N LYS A 40 8.11 18.49 3.16
CA LYS A 40 7.11 18.97 2.18
C LYS A 40 5.69 19.04 2.73
N GLU A 41 5.51 18.81 4.03
CA GLU A 41 4.19 18.75 4.69
C GLU A 41 3.19 17.80 4.00
N SER A 42 3.68 16.71 3.41
CA SER A 42 2.89 15.74 2.66
C SER A 42 2.38 14.64 3.58
N PHE A 43 1.20 14.85 4.18
CA PHE A 43 0.60 13.93 5.15
C PHE A 43 -0.76 13.40 4.72
N PHE A 44 -1.08 12.16 5.12
CA PHE A 44 -2.45 11.67 5.11
C PHE A 44 -3.17 12.16 6.38
N LEU A 45 -4.33 12.80 6.21
CA LEU A 45 -5.07 13.45 7.29
C LEU A 45 -6.32 12.65 7.69
N PRO A 46 -6.81 12.76 8.94
CA PRO A 46 -6.34 13.66 10.01
C PRO A 46 -5.18 13.08 10.85
N ARG A 47 -4.36 13.98 11.41
CA ARG A 47 -3.37 13.60 12.45
C ARG A 47 -4.10 13.30 13.75
N ARG A 48 -3.72 12.20 14.40
CA ARG A 48 -4.29 11.77 15.68
C ARG A 48 -3.25 11.98 16.78
N THR A 49 -3.68 12.55 17.90
CA THR A 49 -2.84 12.79 19.09
C THR A 49 -3.54 12.19 20.31
N ILE A 50 -2.76 11.56 21.19
CA ILE A 50 -3.23 11.05 22.48
C ILE A 50 -2.28 11.61 23.54
N GLU A 51 -2.82 12.34 24.51
CA GLU A 51 -2.05 12.99 25.58
C GLU A 51 -2.70 12.71 26.94
N ARG A 52 -1.90 12.66 27.99
CA ARG A 52 -2.37 12.46 29.37
C ARG A 52 -1.43 13.11 30.37
N GLY A 53 -1.98 13.89 31.30
CA GLY A 53 -1.23 14.57 32.35
C GLY A 53 -0.53 15.84 31.85
N ASP A 54 0.47 16.30 32.60
CA ASP A 54 1.28 17.48 32.30
C ASP A 54 2.72 17.05 31.98
N VAL A 55 3.00 16.85 30.69
CA VAL A 55 4.31 16.40 30.20
C VAL A 55 5.39 17.46 30.49
N GLU A 56 5.05 18.74 30.33
CA GLU A 56 5.97 19.86 30.55
C GLU A 56 6.44 19.94 32.00
N LYS A 57 5.52 19.75 32.96
CA LYS A 57 5.89 19.65 34.37
C LYS A 57 6.76 18.43 34.64
N GLY A 58 6.38 17.27 34.09
CA GLY A 58 7.14 16.03 34.25
C GLY A 58 8.59 16.14 33.76
N LEU A 59 8.81 16.79 32.61
CA LEU A 59 10.14 17.01 32.06
C LEU A 59 10.97 17.99 32.90
N ARG A 60 10.37 19.04 33.45
CA ARG A 60 11.08 20.00 34.32
C ARG A 60 11.51 19.39 35.66
N GLU A 61 10.74 18.46 36.19
CA GLU A 61 10.99 17.83 37.50
C GLU A 61 11.90 16.59 37.39
N ALA A 62 12.23 16.14 36.18
CA ALA A 62 13.07 14.97 35.95
C ALA A 62 14.55 15.24 36.27
N GLU A 63 15.23 14.26 36.89
CA GLU A 63 16.67 14.35 37.18
C GLU A 63 17.52 14.26 35.90
N GLN A 64 17.06 13.49 34.92
CA GLN A 64 17.75 13.26 33.65
C GLN A 64 16.73 13.19 32.51
N VAL A 65 17.13 13.73 31.35
CA VAL A 65 16.37 13.68 30.10
C VAL A 65 17.26 13.08 29.02
N TYR A 66 16.71 12.12 28.28
CA TYR A 66 17.41 11.46 27.18
C TYR A 66 16.62 11.66 25.88
N GLU A 67 17.33 11.98 24.82
CA GLU A 67 16.77 12.16 23.48
C GLU A 67 17.45 11.21 22.50
N GLY A 68 16.67 10.69 21.57
CA GLY A 68 17.16 9.79 20.54
C GLY A 68 16.10 9.50 19.49
N GLU A 69 16.55 8.97 18.36
CA GLU A 69 15.71 8.58 17.24
C GLU A 69 15.99 7.11 16.90
N ILE A 70 14.96 6.40 16.44
CA ILE A 70 15.09 5.07 15.87
C ILE A 70 14.35 4.99 14.52
N ARG A 71 14.87 4.18 13.61
CA ARG A 71 14.19 3.80 12.37
C ARG A 71 13.89 2.31 12.39
N ILE A 72 12.68 1.96 11.97
CA ILE A 72 12.23 0.57 11.80
C ILE A 72 11.80 0.42 10.35
N GLY A 73 12.35 -0.59 9.66
CA GLY A 73 12.06 -0.85 8.25
C GLY A 73 10.68 -1.48 8.03
N GLY A 74 10.28 -1.57 6.76
CA GLY A 74 9.09 -2.31 6.36
C GLY A 74 9.29 -3.82 6.39
N GLN A 75 8.18 -4.56 6.28
CA GLN A 75 8.17 -6.01 6.22
C GLN A 75 7.16 -6.48 5.17
N GLU A 76 7.55 -7.47 4.37
CA GLU A 76 6.64 -8.15 3.46
C GLU A 76 5.92 -9.29 4.19
N HIS A 77 4.62 -9.46 3.91
CA HIS A 77 3.83 -10.51 4.55
C HIS A 77 4.32 -11.90 4.16
N PHE A 78 4.71 -12.07 2.90
CA PHE A 78 5.30 -13.29 2.36
C PHE A 78 4.43 -14.54 2.56
N TYR A 79 3.11 -14.39 2.36
CA TYR A 79 2.18 -15.53 2.34
C TYR A 79 2.63 -16.56 1.31
N LEU A 80 2.52 -17.86 1.65
CA LEU A 80 2.90 -18.95 0.74
C LEU A 80 1.99 -19.02 -0.49
N GLU A 81 0.72 -18.66 -0.33
CA GLU A 81 -0.18 -18.41 -1.46
C GLU A 81 -0.10 -16.93 -1.86
N THR A 82 0.32 -16.67 -3.10
CA THR A 82 0.28 -15.32 -3.66
C THR A 82 -1.16 -14.90 -3.98
N GLN A 83 -1.43 -13.60 -4.03
CA GLN A 83 -2.72 -13.04 -4.46
C GLN A 83 -3.26 -13.73 -5.72
N SER A 84 -4.42 -14.39 -5.58
CA SER A 84 -5.01 -15.26 -6.59
C SER A 84 -6.53 -15.14 -6.60
N PHE A 85 -7.12 -15.13 -7.79
CA PHE A 85 -8.56 -15.16 -7.97
C PHE A 85 -8.95 -15.76 -9.32
N LEU A 86 -10.20 -16.25 -9.41
CA LEU A 86 -10.85 -16.74 -10.62
C LEU A 86 -12.25 -16.14 -10.71
N VAL A 87 -12.55 -15.49 -11.84
CA VAL A 87 -13.89 -14.95 -12.14
C VAL A 87 -14.51 -15.80 -13.24
N ILE A 88 -15.71 -16.32 -13.00
CA ILE A 88 -16.48 -17.11 -13.95
C ILE A 88 -17.80 -16.38 -14.24
N PRO A 89 -17.99 -15.81 -15.45
CA PRO A 89 -19.30 -15.31 -15.85
C PRO A 89 -20.26 -16.49 -16.04
N VAL A 90 -21.43 -16.42 -15.41
CA VAL A 90 -22.41 -17.53 -15.43
C VAL A 90 -23.20 -17.58 -16.74
N GLY A 91 -23.30 -16.44 -17.44
CA GLY A 91 -23.94 -16.34 -18.76
C GLY A 91 -25.38 -15.82 -18.73
N GLU A 92 -25.98 -15.72 -17.54
CA GLU A 92 -27.32 -15.16 -17.33
C GLU A 92 -27.24 -13.93 -16.42
N GLU A 93 -28.15 -12.96 -16.60
CA GLU A 93 -28.38 -11.82 -15.70
C GLU A 93 -27.13 -11.05 -15.22
N LYS A 94 -26.03 -11.09 -16.00
CA LYS A 94 -24.71 -10.54 -15.64
C LYS A 94 -24.10 -11.15 -14.37
N GLU A 95 -24.55 -12.33 -13.95
CA GLU A 95 -24.03 -13.00 -12.77
C GLU A 95 -22.57 -13.44 -12.97
N MET A 96 -21.77 -13.31 -11.91
CA MET A 96 -20.39 -13.77 -11.86
C MET A 96 -20.16 -14.57 -10.58
N LYS A 97 -19.46 -15.70 -10.70
CA LYS A 97 -18.93 -16.43 -9.55
C LYS A 97 -17.45 -16.09 -9.40
N VAL A 98 -17.08 -15.59 -8.23
CA VAL A 98 -15.71 -15.18 -7.93
C VAL A 98 -15.16 -16.07 -6.82
N TYR A 99 -14.02 -16.70 -7.09
CA TYR A 99 -13.22 -17.43 -6.12
C TYR A 99 -11.97 -16.61 -5.86
N LEU A 100 -11.72 -16.23 -4.60
CA LEU A 100 -10.67 -15.26 -4.26
C LEU A 100 -9.96 -15.65 -2.96
N SER A 101 -8.64 -15.47 -2.93
CA SER A 101 -7.86 -15.52 -1.69
C SER A 101 -7.91 -14.13 -1.04
N THR A 102 -8.87 -13.92 -0.12
CA THR A 102 -9.08 -12.65 0.59
C THR A 102 -9.47 -12.87 2.05
N GLN A 103 -9.19 -11.88 2.89
CA GLN A 103 -9.69 -11.82 4.26
C GLN A 103 -11.03 -11.07 4.37
N HIS A 104 -11.48 -10.39 3.30
CA HIS A 104 -12.67 -9.53 3.36
C HIS A 104 -13.55 -9.70 2.11
N PRO A 105 -14.34 -10.79 2.02
CA PRO A 105 -15.14 -11.09 0.83
C PRO A 105 -16.24 -10.05 0.55
N THR A 106 -16.83 -9.43 1.58
CA THR A 106 -17.86 -8.40 1.41
C THR A 106 -17.35 -7.15 0.71
N LEU A 107 -16.09 -6.76 0.92
CA LEU A 107 -15.51 -5.61 0.22
C LEU A 107 -15.21 -5.91 -1.26
N ALA A 108 -15.03 -7.19 -1.60
CA ALA A 108 -14.71 -7.63 -2.95
C ALA A 108 -15.96 -7.83 -3.84
N GLN A 109 -17.15 -7.86 -3.25
CA GLN A 109 -18.44 -7.94 -3.93
C GLN A 109 -18.90 -6.57 -4.43
#